data_AF-A0A2V3TTD1-F1
#
_entry.id   AF-A0A2V3TTD1-F1
#
_cell.length_a   1.000
_cell.length_b   1.000
_cell.length_c   1.000
_cell.angle_alpha   90.00
_cell.angle_beta   90.00
_cell.angle_gamma   90.00
#
_symmetry.space_group_name_H-M   'P 1'
#
loop_
_entity.id
_entity.type
_entity.pdbx_description
1 polymer ?
#
loop_
_entity_poly.entity_id
_entity_poly.type
_entity_poly.pdbx_seq_one_letter_code
_entity_poly.pdbx_strand_id
1 'polypeptide(L)'
;MWWLVGVAAAAIIGPYVWNWWQSIVTPPPRPITVDFNDVQGCSQGKLFDIANRQMDDVSLTNGADSLVICDDQNLQAIRSELPRALANRIPGCLVWRGRDGGGLVLVRKSEAVCALPGGKSFICDGPNARHGLGHNAIGDSMEPVALCPPDLLRRFGFPS
;
A
#
# COMPACT_ATOMS: atom_id res chain seq x y z
N MET A 1 -21.35 40.79 -39.96
CA MET A 1 -21.57 40.89 -38.49
C MET A 1 -22.25 39.61 -37.94
N TRP A 2 -21.83 38.40 -38.37
CA TRP A 2 -22.43 37.10 -37.97
C TRP A 2 -21.38 36.08 -37.46
N TRP A 3 -20.09 36.42 -37.52
CA TRP A 3 -19.00 35.54 -37.07
C TRP A 3 -18.81 35.54 -35.54
N LEU A 4 -19.17 36.64 -34.86
CA LEU A 4 -18.99 36.76 -33.41
C LEU A 4 -19.95 35.89 -32.60
N VAL A 5 -21.13 35.57 -33.14
CA VAL A 5 -22.13 34.72 -32.46
C VAL A 5 -21.72 33.24 -32.51
N GLY A 6 -21.11 32.80 -33.62
CA GLY A 6 -20.67 31.40 -33.78
C GLY A 6 -19.53 31.02 -32.82
N VAL A 7 -18.60 31.93 -32.55
CA VAL A 7 -17.46 31.67 -31.65
C VAL A 7 -17.90 31.66 -30.18
N ALA A 8 -18.86 32.49 -29.80
CA ALA A 8 -19.40 32.52 -28.44
C ALA A 8 -20.16 31.24 -28.07
N ALA A 9 -20.91 30.66 -29.02
CA ALA A 9 -21.62 29.40 -28.79
C ALA A 9 -20.68 28.20 -28.60
N ALA A 10 -19.57 28.14 -29.34
CA ALA A 10 -18.58 27.06 -29.22
C ALA A 10 -17.83 27.09 -27.87
N ALA A 11 -17.57 28.27 -27.32
CA ALA A 11 -16.88 28.44 -26.04
C ALA A 11 -17.70 28.00 -24.81
N ILE A 12 -19.03 28.00 -24.91
CA ILE A 12 -19.93 27.62 -23.80
C ILE A 12 -20.24 26.11 -23.82
N ILE A 13 -20.32 25.52 -25.02
CA ILE A 13 -20.62 24.09 -25.19
C ILE A 13 -19.39 23.21 -24.97
N GLY A 14 -18.19 23.69 -25.34
CA GLY A 14 -16.93 22.96 -25.19
C GLY A 14 -16.66 22.42 -23.78
N PRO A 15 -16.76 23.24 -22.72
CA PRO A 15 -16.58 22.80 -21.33
C PRO A 15 -17.64 21.79 -20.88
N TYR A 16 -18.87 21.95 -21.35
CA TYR A 16 -20.00 21.10 -20.98
C TYR A 16 -19.87 19.70 -21.59
N VAL A 17 -19.48 19.63 -22.87
CA VAL A 17 -19.19 18.39 -23.57
C VAL A 17 -17.95 17.72 -22.98
N TRP A 18 -16.91 18.48 -22.64
CA TRP A 18 -15.70 17.95 -22.00
C TRP A 18 -15.99 17.33 -20.63
N ASN A 19 -16.74 18.02 -19.76
CA ASN A 19 -17.12 17.49 -18.45
C ASN A 19 -18.02 16.26 -18.55
N TRP A 20 -18.96 16.25 -19.50
CA TRP A 20 -19.83 15.10 -19.76
C TRP A 20 -19.03 13.90 -20.31
N TRP A 21 -18.02 14.16 -21.15
CA TRP A 21 -17.16 13.09 -21.67
C TRP A 21 -16.26 12.52 -20.56
N GLN A 22 -15.73 13.38 -19.68
CA GLN A 22 -14.94 12.97 -18.52
C GLN A 22 -15.76 12.05 -17.59
N SER A 23 -17.03 12.35 -17.33
CA SER A 23 -17.87 11.53 -16.43
C SER A 23 -18.28 10.17 -17.02
N ILE A 24 -18.27 10.04 -18.36
CA ILE A 24 -18.55 8.76 -19.02
C ILE A 24 -17.28 7.89 -19.09
N VAL A 25 -16.11 8.52 -19.28
CA VAL A 25 -14.85 7.79 -19.53
C VAL A 25 -14.10 7.46 -18.24
N THR A 26 -14.37 8.16 -17.12
CA THR A 26 -13.79 7.78 -15.82
C THR A 26 -14.63 6.70 -15.13
N PRO A 27 -14.14 5.45 -15.03
CA PRO A 27 -14.85 4.43 -14.26
C PRO A 27 -14.93 4.86 -12.79
N PRO A 28 -16.05 4.58 -12.10
CA PRO A 28 -16.23 4.98 -10.71
C PRO A 28 -15.13 4.35 -9.83
N PRO A 29 -14.63 5.08 -8.80
CA PRO A 29 -13.66 4.55 -7.86
C PRO A 29 -14.23 3.29 -7.20
N ARG A 30 -13.53 2.16 -7.34
CA ARG A 30 -13.96 0.87 -6.80
C ARG A 30 -13.43 0.75 -5.37
N PRO A 31 -14.29 0.79 -4.34
CA PRO A 31 -13.86 0.53 -2.97
C PRO A 31 -13.43 -0.92 -2.86
N ILE A 32 -12.34 -1.16 -2.14
CA ILE A 32 -11.82 -2.48 -1.82
C ILE A 32 -11.61 -2.58 -0.31
N THR A 33 -11.89 -3.77 0.22
CA THR A 33 -11.57 -4.11 1.61
C THR A 33 -10.45 -5.12 1.58
N VAL A 34 -9.38 -4.85 2.33
CA VAL A 34 -8.25 -5.75 2.52
C VAL A 34 -8.36 -6.32 3.93
N ASP A 35 -8.52 -7.64 4.02
CA ASP A 35 -8.45 -8.38 5.27
C ASP A 35 -7.10 -9.09 5.33
N PHE A 36 -6.31 -8.79 6.36
CA PHE A 36 -4.95 -9.32 6.52
C PHE A 36 -4.93 -10.68 7.24
N ASN A 37 -6.05 -11.09 7.85
CA ASN A 37 -6.20 -12.28 8.71
C ASN A 37 -7.35 -13.21 8.27
N ASP A 38 -7.79 -13.13 7.02
CA ASP A 38 -8.91 -13.92 6.46
C ASP A 38 -8.73 -15.46 6.56
N VAL A 39 -7.51 -15.93 6.82
CA VAL A 39 -7.21 -17.33 7.13
C VAL A 39 -6.61 -17.39 8.54
N GLN A 40 -6.79 -18.51 9.25
CA GLN A 40 -6.20 -18.73 10.57
C GLN A 40 -4.66 -18.49 10.52
N GLY A 41 -4.20 -17.32 10.99
CA GLY A 41 -2.82 -16.84 10.89
C GLY A 41 -2.57 -15.84 9.74
N CYS A 42 -1.50 -15.03 9.82
CA CYS A 42 -1.26 -13.90 8.88
C CYS A 42 -0.84 -14.30 7.46
N SER A 43 -1.17 -15.50 7.00
CA SER A 43 -0.64 -16.06 5.75
C SER A 43 -1.09 -15.31 4.48
N GLN A 44 -2.23 -14.62 4.52
CA GLN A 44 -2.78 -13.83 3.41
C GLN A 44 -2.27 -12.38 3.39
N GLY A 45 -1.65 -11.89 4.47
CA GLY A 45 -1.13 -10.53 4.57
C GLY A 45 0.10 -10.23 3.70
N LYS A 46 0.48 -11.12 2.78
CA LYS A 46 1.63 -10.93 1.88
C LYS A 46 1.41 -9.72 1.00
N LEU A 47 2.25 -8.70 1.19
CA LEU A 47 2.11 -7.44 0.47
C LEU A 47 2.25 -7.61 -1.04
N PHE A 48 3.08 -8.55 -1.50
CA PHE A 48 3.15 -8.92 -2.91
C PHE A 48 1.82 -9.43 -3.48
N ASP A 49 1.13 -10.31 -2.78
CA ASP A 49 -0.16 -10.86 -3.23
C ASP A 49 -1.24 -9.77 -3.24
N ILE A 50 -1.26 -8.91 -2.23
CA ILE A 50 -2.16 -7.75 -2.13
C ILE A 50 -1.88 -6.79 -3.29
N ALA A 51 -0.61 -6.45 -3.53
CA ALA A 51 -0.22 -5.55 -4.61
C ALA A 51 -0.63 -6.11 -5.98
N ASN A 52 -0.38 -7.39 -6.23
CA ASN A 52 -0.68 -8.02 -7.50
C ASN A 52 -2.19 -8.14 -7.78
N ARG A 53 -3.01 -8.33 -6.74
CA ARG A 53 -4.47 -8.48 -6.89
C ARG A 53 -5.22 -7.14 -6.89
N GLN A 54 -4.76 -6.20 -6.07
CA GLN A 54 -5.56 -5.04 -5.64
C GLN A 54 -4.87 -3.69 -5.84
N MET A 55 -3.62 -3.64 -6.31
CA MET A 55 -2.95 -2.38 -6.68
C MET A 55 -2.63 -2.36 -8.17
N ASP A 56 -2.58 -1.17 -8.75
CA ASP A 56 -2.27 -1.01 -10.17
C ASP A 56 -0.80 -0.62 -10.35
N ASP A 57 0.03 -1.58 -10.76
CA ASP A 57 1.45 -1.40 -11.14
C ASP A 57 2.25 -0.61 -10.08
N VAL A 58 2.43 -1.24 -8.92
CA VAL A 58 3.12 -0.67 -7.76
C VAL A 58 4.44 -1.39 -7.54
N SER A 59 5.53 -0.64 -7.55
CA SER A 59 6.85 -1.13 -7.18
C SER A 59 6.90 -1.42 -5.68
N LEU A 60 7.31 -2.64 -5.31
CA LEU A 60 7.63 -3.01 -3.93
C LEU A 60 9.15 -3.08 -3.81
N THR A 61 9.73 -2.36 -2.85
CA THR A 61 11.19 -2.25 -2.71
C THR A 61 11.64 -2.44 -1.27
N ASN A 62 12.95 -2.62 -1.08
CA ASN A 62 13.58 -2.76 0.24
C ASN A 62 13.13 -4.00 1.05
N GLY A 63 12.59 -5.02 0.38
CA GLY A 63 12.00 -6.21 1.02
C GLY A 63 10.50 -6.13 1.24
N ALA A 64 9.83 -5.07 0.77
CA ALA A 64 8.37 -4.95 0.84
C ALA A 64 7.63 -6.07 0.07
N ASP A 65 8.25 -6.62 -0.99
CA ASP A 65 7.76 -7.77 -1.74
C ASP A 65 7.71 -9.06 -0.89
N SER A 66 8.57 -9.16 0.12
CA SER A 66 8.64 -10.28 1.04
C SER A 66 8.01 -9.99 2.40
N LEU A 67 7.28 -8.88 2.53
CA LEU A 67 6.61 -8.45 3.76
C LEU A 67 5.23 -9.11 3.91
N VAL A 68 4.95 -9.59 5.12
CA VAL A 68 3.66 -10.10 5.56
C VAL A 68 3.10 -9.15 6.61
N ILE A 69 1.92 -8.59 6.37
CA ILE A 69 1.23 -7.69 7.30
C ILE A 69 0.29 -8.49 8.18
N CYS A 70 0.48 -8.38 9.50
CA CYS A 70 -0.36 -8.98 10.53
C CYS A 70 -1.16 -7.90 11.25
N ASP A 71 -2.27 -7.42 10.67
CA ASP A 71 -3.16 -6.43 11.31
C ASP A 71 -4.54 -7.03 11.53
N ASP A 72 -5.11 -6.81 12.71
CA ASP A 72 -6.43 -7.31 13.11
C ASP A 72 -7.59 -6.45 12.56
N GLN A 73 -7.26 -5.35 11.89
CA GLN A 73 -8.21 -4.40 11.36
C GLN A 73 -8.17 -4.37 9.83
N ASN A 74 -9.36 -4.44 9.22
CA ASN A 74 -9.49 -4.38 7.78
C ASN A 74 -9.19 -2.97 7.26
N LEU A 75 -8.50 -2.90 6.11
CA LEU A 75 -8.23 -1.64 5.44
C LEU A 75 -9.25 -1.42 4.32
N GLN A 76 -10.05 -0.36 4.44
CA GLN A 76 -10.92 0.10 3.37
C GLN A 76 -10.21 1.23 2.62
N ALA A 77 -10.02 1.05 1.32
CA ALA A 77 -9.39 2.05 0.47
C ALA A 77 -9.93 1.98 -0.96
N ILE A 78 -9.62 3.00 -1.74
CA ILE A 78 -9.81 2.99 -3.20
C ILE A 78 -8.59 2.30 -3.82
N ARG A 79 -8.80 1.44 -4.81
CA ARG A 79 -7.73 0.66 -5.48
C ARG A 79 -6.49 1.49 -5.85
N SER A 80 -6.70 2.68 -6.43
CA SER A 80 -5.63 3.60 -6.85
C SER A 80 -4.88 4.25 -5.68
N GLU A 81 -5.52 4.34 -4.51
CA GLU A 81 -4.97 4.96 -3.31
C GLU A 81 -4.47 3.94 -2.27
N LEU A 82 -4.72 2.65 -2.51
CA LEU A 82 -4.35 1.56 -1.60
C LEU A 82 -2.88 1.61 -1.14
N PRO A 83 -1.88 1.90 -2.01
CA PRO A 83 -0.49 1.97 -1.55
C PRO A 83 -0.26 3.07 -0.53
N ARG A 84 -0.84 4.25 -0.79
CA ARG A 84 -0.76 5.39 0.14
C ARG A 84 -1.54 5.09 1.41
N ALA A 85 -2.71 4.47 1.30
CA ALA A 85 -3.53 4.08 2.44
C ALA A 85 -2.80 3.08 3.36
N LEU A 86 -2.12 2.09 2.78
CA LEU A 86 -1.28 1.14 3.52
C LEU A 86 -0.15 1.84 4.26
N ALA A 87 0.64 2.68 3.57
CA ALA A 87 1.75 3.39 4.21
C ALA A 87 1.28 4.33 5.34
N ASN A 88 0.12 4.97 5.17
CA ASN A 88 -0.48 5.81 6.22
C ASN A 88 -1.01 5.00 7.40
N ARG A 89 -1.46 3.76 7.15
CA ARG A 89 -2.05 2.88 8.14
C ARG A 89 -1.02 2.19 9.02
N ILE A 90 0.08 1.72 8.41
CA ILE A 90 1.18 1.02 9.07
C ILE A 90 2.51 1.75 8.82
N PRO A 91 2.64 3.01 9.28
CA PRO A 91 3.81 3.86 9.02
C PRO A 91 5.11 3.31 9.60
N GLY A 92 5.02 2.42 10.59
CA GLY A 92 6.15 1.71 11.16
C GLY A 92 6.69 0.60 10.25
N CYS A 93 5.96 0.14 9.24
CA CYS A 93 6.42 -0.93 8.36
C CYS A 93 6.64 -0.47 6.93
N LEU A 94 5.85 0.50 6.45
CA LEU A 94 5.85 0.91 5.05
C LEU A 94 5.89 2.41 4.89
N VAL A 95 6.61 2.87 3.88
CA VAL A 95 6.61 4.26 3.41
C VAL A 95 6.25 4.28 1.93
N TRP A 96 5.31 5.16 1.56
CA TRP A 96 4.97 5.41 0.17
C TRP A 96 5.85 6.53 -0.41
N ARG A 97 6.70 6.20 -1.39
CA ARG A 97 7.55 7.18 -2.09
C ARG A 97 7.02 7.63 -3.45
N GLY A 98 5.82 7.21 -3.82
CA GLY A 98 5.27 7.46 -5.15
C GLY A 98 5.73 6.43 -6.17
N ARG A 99 5.04 6.38 -7.31
CA ARG A 99 5.33 5.43 -8.41
C ARG A 99 6.75 5.57 -8.92
N ASP A 100 7.17 6.81 -9.19
CA ASP A 100 8.50 7.14 -9.72
C ASP A 100 9.60 7.13 -8.64
N GLY A 101 9.21 7.10 -7.35
CA GLY A 101 10.12 7.16 -6.20
C GLY A 101 10.43 5.81 -5.55
N GLY A 102 10.09 4.69 -6.20
CA GLY A 102 10.33 3.34 -5.69
C GLY A 102 9.13 2.68 -5.00
N GLY A 103 7.94 3.29 -5.10
CA GLY A 103 6.67 2.72 -4.65
C GLY A 103 6.58 2.54 -3.13
N LEU A 104 6.17 1.35 -2.70
CA LEU A 104 6.11 0.97 -1.28
C LEU A 104 7.47 0.44 -0.82
N VAL A 105 8.00 1.05 0.23
CA VAL A 105 9.32 0.75 0.78
C VAL A 105 9.16 0.20 2.19
N LEU A 106 9.79 -0.94 2.48
CA LEU A 106 9.85 -1.51 3.83
C LEU A 106 10.73 -0.65 4.76
N VAL A 107 10.29 -0.49 6.00
CA VAL A 107 11.02 0.19 7.09
C VAL A 107 11.80 -0.85 7.89
N ARG A 108 13.10 -1.01 7.60
CA ARG A 108 13.90 -2.13 8.13
C ARG A 108 14.38 -1.96 9.57
N LYS A 109 14.40 -0.73 10.09
CA LYS A 109 14.83 -0.43 11.47
C LYS A 109 13.67 -0.35 12.46
N SER A 110 12.49 -0.76 12.03
CA SER A 110 11.31 -0.72 12.88
C SER A 110 11.23 -1.90 13.82
N GLU A 111 10.88 -1.64 15.07
CA GLU A 111 10.54 -2.71 16.03
C GLU A 111 9.27 -3.46 15.62
N ALA A 112 8.45 -2.88 14.75
CA ALA A 112 7.29 -3.55 14.17
C ALA A 112 7.65 -4.52 13.05
N VAL A 113 8.90 -4.49 12.54
CA VAL A 113 9.36 -5.34 11.46
C VAL A 113 10.37 -6.36 11.98
N CYS A 114 10.10 -7.63 11.77
CA CYS A 114 11.01 -8.72 12.13
C CYS A 114 11.13 -9.74 10.99
N ALA A 115 12.23 -10.49 10.96
CA ALA A 115 12.49 -11.50 9.94
C ALA A 115 11.99 -12.89 10.38
N LEU A 116 11.34 -13.60 9.46
CA LEU A 116 11.04 -15.02 9.58
C LEU A 116 12.32 -15.87 9.63
N PRO A 117 12.25 -17.10 10.17
CA PRO A 117 13.36 -18.05 10.09
C PRO A 117 13.88 -18.18 8.65
N GLY A 118 15.20 -18.04 8.48
CA GLY A 118 15.85 -18.00 7.17
C GLY A 118 16.08 -16.59 6.59
N GLY A 119 15.58 -15.53 7.23
CA GLY A 119 16.01 -14.14 6.99
C GLY A 119 15.56 -13.50 5.67
N LYS A 120 14.72 -14.20 4.88
CA LYS A 120 14.29 -13.76 3.54
C LYS A 120 12.89 -13.17 3.48
N SER A 121 12.11 -13.36 4.54
CA SER A 121 10.73 -12.88 4.61
C SER A 121 10.53 -12.13 5.92
N PHE A 122 9.65 -11.14 5.90
CA PHE A 122 9.48 -10.20 7.00
C PHE A 122 8.04 -10.21 7.48
N ILE A 123 7.84 -9.99 8.77
CA ILE A 123 6.54 -9.77 9.39
C ILE A 123 6.48 -8.32 9.83
N CYS A 124 5.36 -7.67 9.50
CA CYS A 124 4.93 -6.42 10.06
C CYS A 124 3.85 -6.71 11.12
N ASP A 125 4.16 -6.43 12.39
CA ASP A 125 3.20 -6.48 13.49
C ASP A 125 2.30 -5.25 13.43
N GLY A 126 1.07 -5.41 12.90
CA GLY A 126 0.12 -4.33 12.65
C GLY A 126 -0.10 -3.40 13.85
N PRO A 127 -0.39 -3.92 15.06
CA PRO A 127 -0.44 -3.13 16.29
C PRO A 127 0.80 -2.27 16.55
N ASN A 128 2.00 -2.85 16.47
CA ASN A 128 3.26 -2.13 16.71
C ASN A 128 3.61 -1.17 15.56
N ALA A 129 3.15 -1.47 14.35
CA ALA A 129 3.38 -0.69 13.14
C ALA A 129 2.61 0.64 13.09
N ARG A 130 1.67 0.86 14.01
CA ARG A 130 0.91 2.13 14.11
C ARG A 130 1.79 3.29 14.57
N HIS A 131 2.94 3.00 15.16
CA HIS A 131 3.93 4.00 15.53
C HIS A 131 4.83 4.30 14.32
N GLY A 132 4.72 5.53 13.81
CA GLY A 132 5.56 6.00 12.72
C GLY A 132 6.99 6.25 13.17
N LEU A 133 7.94 5.86 12.33
CA LEU A 133 9.35 6.19 12.50
C LEU A 133 9.76 7.24 11.48
N GLY A 134 10.75 8.07 11.83
CA GLY A 134 11.29 9.05 10.88
C GLY A 134 11.93 8.38 9.65
N HIS A 135 12.20 9.16 8.61
CA HIS A 135 12.77 8.68 7.33
C HIS A 135 14.05 7.83 7.48
N ASN A 136 14.80 8.00 8.56
CA ASN A 136 16.02 7.23 8.86
C ASN A 136 15.75 5.74 9.08
N ALA A 137 14.50 5.33 9.32
CA ALA A 137 14.13 3.96 9.64
C ALA A 137 13.99 3.04 8.41
N ILE A 138 14.04 3.60 7.20
CA ILE A 138 13.98 2.81 5.96
C ILE A 138 15.15 1.80 5.90
N GLY A 139 16.34 2.21 6.34
CA GLY A 139 17.52 1.33 6.35
C GLY A 139 17.99 0.93 4.94
N ASP A 140 19.16 0.30 4.87
CA ASP A 140 19.64 -0.30 3.61
C ASP A 140 18.98 -1.67 3.40
N SER A 141 18.69 -2.03 2.15
CA SER A 141 18.19 -3.36 1.77
C SER A 141 19.05 -4.54 2.25
N MET A 142 20.35 -4.31 2.43
CA MET A 142 21.33 -5.28 2.92
C MET A 142 21.41 -5.30 4.45
N GLU A 143 20.78 -4.34 5.13
CA GLU A 143 20.81 -4.24 6.58
C GLU A 143 20.00 -5.41 7.19
N PRO A 144 20.57 -6.13 8.17
CA PRO A 144 19.90 -7.24 8.80
C PRO A 144 18.69 -6.75 9.59
N VAL A 145 17.57 -7.44 9.41
CA VAL A 145 16.36 -7.27 10.24
C VAL A 145 16.41 -8.32 11.35
N ALA A 146 16.09 -7.91 12.58
CA ALA A 146 16.08 -8.82 13.73
C ALA A 146 15.08 -9.96 13.52
N LEU A 147 15.45 -11.18 13.96
CA LEU A 147 14.54 -12.32 13.87
C LEU A 147 13.31 -12.11 14.75
N CYS A 148 12.16 -12.59 14.27
CA CYS A 148 10.93 -12.54 15.02
C CYS A 148 11.02 -13.37 16.32
N PRO A 149 10.57 -12.83 17.47
CA PRO A 149 10.46 -13.61 18.70
C PRO A 149 9.58 -14.85 18.51
N PRO A 150 9.91 -16.00 19.12
CA PRO A 150 9.11 -17.22 19.01
C PRO A 150 7.64 -17.02 19.40
N ASP A 151 7.37 -16.19 20.41
CA ASP A 151 6.01 -15.89 20.86
C ASP A 151 5.21 -15.11 19.81
N LEU A 152 5.87 -14.23 19.05
CA LEU A 152 5.25 -13.49 17.95
C LEU A 152 4.96 -14.43 16.77
N LEU A 153 5.90 -15.31 16.42
CA LEU A 153 5.70 -16.34 15.39
C LEU A 153 4.48 -17.22 15.73
N ARG A 154 4.41 -17.72 16.97
CA ARG A 154 3.28 -18.54 17.45
C ARG A 154 1.97 -17.78 17.44
N ARG A 155 1.96 -16.51 17.86
CA ARG A 155 0.77 -15.65 17.83
C ARG A 155 0.19 -15.50 16.43
N PHE A 156 1.06 -15.37 15.44
CA PHE A 156 0.67 -15.19 14.04
C PHE A 156 0.53 -16.50 13.25
N GLY A 157 0.69 -17.65 13.91
CA GLY A 157 0.50 -18.97 13.32
C GLY A 157 1.67 -19.47 12.47
N PHE A 158 2.85 -18.88 12.60
CA PHE A 158 4.07 -19.36 11.94
C PHE A 158 4.73 -20.48 12.75
N PRO A 159 5.38 -21.46 12.08
CA PRO A 159 6.22 -22.44 12.76
C PRO A 159 7.41 -21.73 13.41
N SER A 160 7.62 -21.97 14.70
CA SER A 160 8.75 -21.47 15.50
C SER A 160 9.98 -22.35 15.37
#